data_AF-A0A6P0TKF8-F1
#
_entry.id   AF-A0A6P0TKF8-F1
#
_cell.length_a   1.000
_cell.length_b   1.000
_cell.length_c   1.000
_cell.angle_alpha   90.00
_cell.angle_beta   90.00
_cell.angle_gamma   90.00
#
_symmetry.space_group_name_H-M   'P 1'
#
loop_
_entity.id
_entity.type
_entity.pdbx_description
1 polymer ?
#
loop_
_entity_poly.entity_id
_entity_poly.type
_entity_poly.pdbx_seq_one_letter_code
_entity_poly.pdbx_strand_id
1 'polypeptide(L)'
;MVSSPTTHQADPNPSLDTIIYPDSDRHPLSDTTKQFHWIVTIKENLEILFGDRPDVFVAGDLFWYPVQGDNTTRQAPDALVVFGRPKGDRDSYQQWKERPYNLSDKST
;
A
#
# COMPACT_ATOMS: atom_id res chain seq x y z
N MET A 1 -3.72 -50.33 -22.59
CA MET A 1 -2.42 -50.12 -21.91
C MET A 1 -1.57 -49.35 -22.91
N VAL A 2 -1.23 -48.08 -22.75
CA VAL A 2 -0.69 -47.37 -21.57
C VAL A 2 -1.23 -45.93 -21.56
N SER A 3 -1.72 -45.49 -20.41
CA SER A 3 -2.07 -44.09 -20.15
C SER A 3 -0.80 -43.28 -19.92
N SER A 4 -0.60 -42.20 -20.67
CA SER A 4 0.42 -41.20 -20.35
C SER A 4 -0.09 -40.30 -19.21
N PRO A 5 0.72 -40.01 -18.18
CA PRO A 5 0.34 -39.05 -17.16
C PRO A 5 0.57 -37.64 -17.71
N THR A 6 -0.51 -36.89 -17.92
CA THR A 6 -0.39 -35.43 -18.07
C THR A 6 0.03 -34.88 -16.72
N THR A 7 1.33 -34.61 -16.58
CA THR A 7 1.87 -33.85 -15.46
C THR A 7 1.40 -32.41 -15.66
N HIS A 8 0.38 -31.98 -14.90
CA HIS A 8 0.10 -30.56 -14.69
C HIS A 8 1.25 -30.00 -13.83
N GLN A 9 2.32 -29.59 -14.50
CA GLN A 9 3.37 -28.79 -13.88
C GLN A 9 2.75 -27.41 -13.62
N ALA A 10 2.43 -27.12 -12.36
CA ALA A 10 1.94 -25.82 -11.95
C ALA A 10 3.02 -24.76 -12.24
N ASP A 11 2.62 -23.66 -12.87
CA ASP A 11 3.48 -22.52 -13.12
C ASP A 11 4.03 -22.00 -11.78
N PRO A 12 5.37 -21.91 -11.60
CA PRO A 12 5.96 -21.55 -10.30
C PRO A 12 5.87 -20.05 -9.99
N ASN A 13 5.21 -19.26 -10.83
CA ASN A 13 5.11 -17.82 -10.66
C ASN A 13 3.63 -17.40 -10.67
N PRO A 14 3.05 -17.00 -9.52
CA PRO A 14 1.70 -16.45 -9.52
C PRO A 14 1.67 -15.25 -10.46
N SER A 15 0.70 -15.21 -11.39
CA SER A 15 0.45 -13.99 -12.15
C SER A 15 0.21 -12.85 -11.16
N LEU A 16 0.74 -11.65 -11.45
CA LEU A 16 0.67 -10.49 -10.53
C LEU A 16 -0.75 -10.20 -10.05
N ASP A 17 -1.75 -10.54 -10.87
CA ASP A 17 -3.18 -10.37 -10.59
C ASP A 17 -3.72 -11.29 -9.49
N THR A 18 -2.99 -12.35 -9.11
CA THR A 18 -3.41 -13.32 -8.08
C THR A 18 -2.82 -13.03 -6.70
N ILE A 19 -1.86 -12.10 -6.61
CA ILE A 19 -1.18 -11.79 -5.34
C ILE A 19 -2.06 -10.89 -4.49
N ILE A 20 -2.40 -11.38 -3.29
CA ILE A 20 -3.16 -10.62 -2.29
C ILE A 20 -2.18 -9.77 -1.48
N TYR A 21 -2.49 -8.47 -1.34
CA TYR A 21 -1.78 -7.53 -0.49
C TYR A 21 -2.66 -7.23 0.73
N PRO A 22 -2.37 -7.81 1.91
CA PRO A 22 -3.18 -7.56 3.10
C PRO A 22 -3.16 -6.09 3.53
N ASP A 23 -4.23 -5.64 4.15
CA ASP A 23 -4.40 -4.30 4.72
C ASP A 23 -4.04 -4.25 6.22
N SER A 24 -4.02 -5.39 6.91
CA SER A 24 -3.71 -5.51 8.34
C SER A 24 -2.83 -6.73 8.66
N ASP A 25 -2.00 -6.63 9.69
CA ASP A 25 -1.29 -7.75 10.31
C ASP A 25 -1.97 -8.25 11.61
N ARG A 26 -3.12 -7.67 11.96
CA ARG A 26 -3.87 -7.94 13.21
C ARG A 26 -3.13 -7.57 14.49
N HIS A 27 -2.08 -6.76 14.42
CA HIS A 27 -1.45 -6.18 15.60
C HIS A 27 -2.10 -4.84 15.96
N PRO A 28 -2.03 -4.44 17.23
CA PRO A 28 -2.44 -3.10 17.63
C PRO A 28 -1.52 -2.05 17.01
N LEU A 29 -2.09 -0.90 16.66
CA LEU A 29 -1.38 0.31 16.21
C LEU A 29 -0.26 0.76 17.16
N SER A 30 -0.40 0.50 18.47
CA SER A 30 0.53 0.98 19.48
C SER A 30 0.56 0.06 20.70
N ASP A 31 1.71 -0.02 21.36
CA ASP A 31 1.87 -0.78 22.61
C ASP A 31 1.43 0.01 23.85
N THR A 32 1.43 1.35 23.77
CA THR A 32 1.11 2.22 24.92
C THR A 32 0.26 3.43 24.53
N THR A 33 -0.51 3.94 25.49
CA THR A 33 -1.32 5.16 25.31
C THR A 33 -0.46 6.39 24.99
N LYS A 34 0.78 6.44 25.49
CA LYS A 34 1.71 7.53 25.21
C LYS A 34 2.21 7.48 23.76
N GLN A 35 2.51 6.29 23.25
CA GLN A 35 2.90 6.10 21.85
C GLN A 35 1.73 6.48 20.94
N PHE A 36 0.52 5.96 21.20
CA PHE A 36 -0.68 6.33 20.45
C PHE A 36 -0.90 7.85 20.40
N HIS A 37 -0.79 8.52 21.56
CA HIS A 37 -0.94 9.97 21.64
C HIS A 37 0.05 10.71 20.73
N TRP A 38 1.31 10.28 20.69
CA TRP A 38 2.31 10.87 19.81
C TRP A 38 2.09 10.57 18.34
N ILE A 39 1.71 9.34 17.98
CA ILE A 39 1.36 8.97 16.60
C ILE A 39 0.25 9.88 16.08
N VAL A 40 -0.86 9.98 16.83
CA VAL A 40 -2.00 10.85 16.47
C VAL A 40 -1.57 12.31 16.39
N THR A 41 -0.82 12.79 17.40
CA THR A 41 -0.36 14.18 17.41
C THR A 41 0.49 14.51 16.18
N ILE A 42 1.46 13.66 15.83
CA ILE A 42 2.32 13.88 14.67
C ILE A 42 1.50 13.81 13.37
N LYS A 43 0.71 12.75 13.18
CA LYS A 43 -0.08 12.54 11.96
C LYS A 43 -1.08 13.68 11.73
N GLU A 44 -1.83 14.09 12.75
CA GLU A 44 -2.85 15.16 12.61
C GLU A 44 -2.21 16.54 12.41
N ASN A 45 -1.06 16.83 13.05
CA ASN A 45 -0.34 18.08 12.78
C ASN A 45 0.24 18.13 11.36
N LEU A 46 0.66 17.00 10.79
CA LEU A 46 1.06 16.91 9.38
C LEU A 46 -0.14 17.11 8.45
N GLU A 47 -1.31 16.57 8.78
CA GLU A 47 -2.55 16.80 8.03
C GLU A 47 -2.92 18.29 8.02
N ILE A 48 -2.80 18.98 9.16
CA ILE A 48 -3.02 20.43 9.27
C ILE A 48 -1.97 21.21 8.48
N LEU A 49 -0.69 20.87 8.64
CA LEU A 49 0.43 21.54 7.95
C LEU A 49 0.26 21.51 6.43
N PHE A 50 -0.28 20.42 5.90
CA PHE A 50 -0.55 20.23 4.47
C PHE A 50 -2.04 20.35 4.12
N GLY A 51 -2.84 21.03 4.95
CA GLY A 51 -4.29 21.17 4.73
C GLY A 51 -4.63 21.85 3.39
N ASP A 52 -3.88 22.91 3.05
CA ASP A 52 -4.07 23.67 1.81
C ASP A 52 -3.44 23.01 0.57
N ARG A 53 -2.82 21.82 0.73
CA ARG A 53 -2.18 21.07 -0.34
C ARG A 53 -3.03 19.84 -0.69
N PRO A 54 -3.92 19.95 -1.70
CA PRO A 54 -4.76 18.82 -2.09
C PRO A 54 -3.94 17.66 -2.69
N ASP A 55 -2.70 17.92 -3.10
CA ASP A 55 -1.74 16.98 -3.66
C ASP A 55 -0.77 16.39 -2.62
N VAL A 56 -1.07 16.48 -1.33
CA VAL A 56 -0.30 15.84 -0.26
C VAL A 56 -1.21 14.90 0.53
N PHE A 57 -0.86 13.61 0.47
CA PHE A 57 -1.51 12.54 1.21
C PHE A 57 -0.73 12.27 2.51
N VAL A 58 -1.43 12.23 3.64
CA VAL A 58 -0.86 11.89 4.94
C VAL A 58 -1.63 10.71 5.53
N ALA A 59 -0.91 9.73 6.06
CA ALA A 59 -1.46 8.58 6.74
C ALA A 59 -0.62 8.21 7.98
N GLY A 60 -1.18 7.38 8.86
CA GLY A 60 -0.45 6.73 9.94
C GLY A 60 -0.85 5.26 9.98
N ASP A 61 0.11 4.39 10.28
CA ASP A 61 -0.08 2.93 10.36
C ASP A 61 -0.73 2.29 9.14
N LEU A 62 -0.37 2.81 7.96
CA LEU A 62 -0.82 2.32 6.68
C LEU A 62 0.26 1.46 6.05
N PHE A 63 -0.05 0.22 5.67
CA PHE A 63 0.92 -0.60 4.94
C PHE A 63 1.30 0.03 3.61
N TRP A 64 2.58 0.31 3.46
CA TRP A 64 3.23 0.70 2.24
C TRP A 64 3.91 -0.50 1.59
N TYR A 65 3.49 -0.82 0.36
CA TYR A 65 4.11 -1.80 -0.52
C TYR A 65 4.91 -1.07 -1.62
N PRO A 66 6.25 -1.09 -1.57
CA PRO A 66 7.09 -0.43 -2.56
C PRO A 66 7.22 -1.20 -3.88
N VAL A 67 7.04 -2.53 -3.87
CA VAL A 67 7.33 -3.40 -5.03
C VAL A 67 6.08 -4.21 -5.41
N GLN A 68 5.67 -4.11 -6.68
CA GLN A 68 4.60 -4.94 -7.22
C GLN A 68 5.09 -6.38 -7.38
N GLY A 69 4.28 -7.33 -6.94
CA GLY A 69 4.57 -8.77 -6.94
C GLY A 69 5.14 -9.28 -5.62
N ASP A 70 5.47 -8.38 -4.68
CA ASP A 70 6.02 -8.74 -3.38
C ASP A 70 5.11 -8.20 -2.28
N ASN A 71 4.29 -9.08 -1.70
CA ASN A 71 3.41 -8.74 -0.58
C ASN A 71 4.09 -8.91 0.79
N THR A 72 5.38 -9.24 0.83
CA THR A 72 6.16 -9.44 2.05
C THR A 72 7.04 -8.24 2.39
N THR A 73 7.62 -7.59 1.38
CA THR A 73 8.34 -6.32 1.56
C THR A 73 7.32 -5.20 1.74
N ARG A 74 7.07 -4.82 3.01
CA ARG A 74 6.15 -3.74 3.39
C ARG A 74 6.55 -3.10 4.71
N GLN A 75 6.05 -1.89 4.95
CA GLN A 75 6.16 -1.20 6.24
C GLN A 75 4.84 -0.52 6.58
N ALA A 76 4.44 -0.50 7.84
CA ALA A 76 3.44 0.44 8.38
C ALA A 76 4.18 1.52 9.18
N PRO A 77 4.36 2.74 8.65
CA PRO A 77 5.01 3.82 9.39
C PRO A 77 4.03 4.51 10.35
N ASP A 78 4.51 4.98 11.51
CA ASP A 78 3.73 5.83 12.43
C ASP A 78 3.17 7.08 11.74
N ALA A 79 3.92 7.64 10.79
CA ALA A 79 3.48 8.71 9.90
C ALA A 79 4.07 8.51 8.50
N LEU A 80 3.21 8.64 7.48
CA LEU A 80 3.55 8.58 6.06
C LEU A 80 3.07 9.87 5.40
N VAL A 81 3.97 10.56 4.70
CA VAL A 81 3.65 11.76 3.91
C VAL A 81 4.05 11.52 2.47
N VAL A 82 3.11 11.67 1.54
CA VAL A 82 3.35 11.44 0.12
C VAL A 82 2.96 12.67 -0.70
N PHE A 83 3.93 13.22 -1.41
CA PHE A 83 3.75 14.37 -2.29
C PHE A 83 3.26 13.98 -3.68
N GLY A 84 2.48 14.87 -4.30
CA GLY A 84 1.89 14.67 -5.62
C GLY A 84 0.75 13.65 -5.62
N ARG A 85 0.13 13.37 -4.46
CA ARG A 85 -0.96 12.40 -4.33
C ARG A 85 -2.17 13.03 -3.66
N PRO A 86 -3.38 12.82 -4.21
CA PRO A 86 -4.57 13.39 -3.63
C PRO A 86 -4.88 12.75 -2.28
N LYS A 87 -5.45 13.55 -1.39
CA LYS A 87 -6.06 13.07 -0.14
C LYS A 87 -7.12 11.99 -0.42
N GLY A 88 -7.47 11.23 0.62
CA GLY A 88 -8.51 10.20 0.59
C GLY A 88 -8.04 8.90 1.23
N ASP A 89 -8.97 7.99 1.46
CA ASP A 89 -8.67 6.74 2.17
C ASP A 89 -7.93 5.73 1.30
N ARG A 90 -7.16 4.85 1.95
CA ARG A 90 -6.55 3.65 1.35
C ARG A 90 -6.57 2.53 2.37
N ASP A 91 -6.86 1.31 1.92
CA ASP A 91 -6.65 0.10 2.73
C ASP A 91 -5.15 -0.24 2.84
N SER A 92 -4.38 0.09 1.80
CA SER A 92 -2.92 0.03 1.78
C SER A 92 -2.35 0.97 0.71
N TYR A 93 -1.14 1.47 0.91
CA TYR A 93 -0.42 2.29 -0.06
C TYR A 93 0.41 1.39 -0.99
N GLN A 94 -0.15 1.05 -2.15
CA GLN A 94 0.53 0.22 -3.16
C GLN A 94 1.18 1.12 -4.22
N GLN A 95 2.50 1.28 -4.15
CA GLN A 95 3.26 2.30 -4.90
C GLN A 95 2.99 2.30 -6.42
N TRP A 96 2.75 1.13 -7.02
CA TRP A 96 2.47 1.01 -8.46
C TRP A 96 1.06 1.46 -8.85
N LYS A 97 0.07 1.34 -7.96
CA LYS A 97 -1.30 1.83 -8.18
C LYS A 97 -1.39 3.36 -8.11
N GLU A 98 -0.39 3.96 -7.48
CA GLU A 98 -0.34 5.39 -7.21
C GLU A 98 0.39 6.16 -8.33
N ARG A 99 0.91 5.51 -9.37
CA ARG A 99 1.55 6.22 -10.50
C ARG A 99 0.52 7.08 -11.25
N PRO A 100 0.88 8.30 -11.71
CA PRO A 100 -0.01 9.07 -12.56
C PRO A 100 -0.25 8.33 -13.87
N TYR A 101 -1.50 8.35 -14.34
CA TYR A 101 -1.88 7.88 -15.67
C TYR A 101 -1.03 8.63 -16.71
N ASN A 102 -0.34 7.91 -17.59
CA ASN A 102 0.41 8.53 -18.68
C ASN A 102 -0.57 9.21 -19.64
N LEU A 103 -0.28 10.45 -20.02
CA LEU A 103 -1.03 11.22 -21.03
C LEU A 103 -1.01 10.56 -22.44
N SER A 104 -0.36 9.40 -22.61
CA SER A 104 -0.33 8.62 -23.85
C SER A 104 -1.52 7.67 -24.04
N ASP A 105 -2.33 7.42 -23.01
CA ASP A 105 -3.47 6.46 -23.10
C ASP A 105 -4.74 7.09 -23.72
N LYS A 106 -4.65 8.31 -24.26
CA LYS A 106 -5.68 8.92 -25.12
C LYS A 106 -5.23 8.92 -26.58
N SER A 107 -5.06 7.74 -27.16
CA SER A 107 -5.07 7.61 -28.62
C SER A 107 -5.48 6.19 -29.03
N THR A 108 -6.75 5.85 -28.82
CA THR A 108 -7.50 4.93 -29.70
C THR A 108 -8.96 5.36 -29.69
#